data_AF-A0A2G4IL09-F1
#
_entry.id   AF-A0A2G4IL09-F1
#
_cell.length_a   1.000
_cell.length_b   1.000
_cell.length_c   1.000
_cell.angle_alpha   90.00
_cell.angle_beta   90.00
_cell.angle_gamma   90.00
#
_symmetry.space_group_name_H-M   'P 1'
#
loop_
_entity.id
_entity.type
_entity.pdbx_description
1 polymer ?
#
loop_
_entity_poly.entity_id
_entity_poly.type
_entity_poly.pdbx_seq_one_letter_code
_entity_poly.pdbx_strand_id
1 'polypeptide(L)' 'MPAKYEPVRIPDHLVSIEKRADGAIIVRVRSESVHEMPLPDAVFAFRCGDPQYEYWMSRLAIAPPA' A
#
# COMPACT_ATOMS: atom_id res chain seq x y z
N MET A 1 -7.84 26.67 13.99
CA MET A 1 -8.43 25.32 13.95
C MET A 1 -7.66 24.53 12.90
N PRO A 2 -6.74 23.60 13.25
CA PRO A 2 -6.11 22.77 12.23
C PRO A 2 -7.17 21.83 11.63
N ALA A 3 -7.26 21.79 10.31
CA ALA A 3 -8.13 20.86 9.61
C ALA A 3 -7.77 19.43 10.04
N LYS A 4 -8.77 18.67 10.49
CA LYS A 4 -8.61 17.23 10.72
C LYS A 4 -8.41 16.58 9.35
N TYR A 5 -7.15 16.44 8.92
CA TYR A 5 -6.82 15.61 7.77
C TYR A 5 -7.03 14.17 8.20
N GLU A 6 -8.20 13.61 7.91
CA GLU A 6 -8.29 12.16 7.86
C GLU A 6 -7.33 11.70 6.76
N PRO A 7 -6.35 10.83 7.06
CA PRO A 7 -5.44 10.36 6.05
C PRO A 7 -6.26 9.64 4.98
N VAL A 8 -6.20 10.14 3.75
CA VAL A 8 -6.87 9.53 2.59
C VAL A 8 -6.34 8.10 2.46
N ARG A 9 -7.19 7.11 2.75
CA ARG A 9 -6.84 5.69 2.61
C ARG A 9 -6.99 5.28 1.16
N ILE A 10 -5.95 4.68 0.59
CA ILE A 10 -6.03 4.05 -0.73
C ILE A 10 -7.03 2.87 -0.63
N PRO A 11 -8.03 2.74 -1.52
CA PRO A 11 -9.01 1.63 -1.47
C PRO A 11 -8.35 0.25 -1.46
N ASP A 12 -8.86 -0.70 -0.66
CA ASP A 12 -8.24 -2.03 -0.52
C ASP A 12 -8.13 -2.78 -1.84
N HIS A 13 -9.13 -2.67 -2.72
CA HIS A 13 -9.11 -3.34 -4.01
C HIS A 13 -7.99 -2.82 -4.93
N LEU A 14 -7.48 -1.60 -4.75
CA LEU A 14 -6.38 -1.07 -5.56
C LEU A 14 -5.01 -1.44 -5.01
N VAL A 15 -4.93 -2.05 -3.83
CA VAL A 15 -3.66 -2.30 -3.13
C VAL A 15 -3.43 -3.80 -2.97
N SER A 16 -2.22 -4.24 -3.29
CA SER A 16 -1.71 -5.56 -2.94
C SER A 16 -0.49 -5.40 -2.05
N ILE A 17 -0.46 -6.13 -0.94
CA ILE A 17 0.61 -6.04 0.07
C ILE A 17 1.23 -7.42 0.22
N GLU A 18 2.55 -7.50 0.19
CA GLU A 18 3.32 -8.71 0.39
C GLU A 18 4.43 -8.45 1.41
N LYS A 19 4.65 -9.38 2.34
CA LYS A 19 5.85 -9.38 3.18
C LYS A 19 6.84 -10.40 2.67
N ARG A 20 8.04 -9.94 2.31
CA ARG A 20 9.13 -10.79 1.84
C ARG A 20 9.87 -11.45 3.00
N ALA A 21 10.59 -12.52 2.70
CA ALA A 21 11.38 -13.28 3.66
C ALA A 21 12.50 -12.44 4.33
N ASP A 22 12.99 -11.40 3.66
CA ASP A 22 13.98 -10.45 4.21
C ASP A 22 13.35 -9.41 5.15
N GLY A 23 12.03 -9.48 5.39
CA GLY A 23 11.29 -8.57 6.24
C GLY A 23 10.83 -7.28 5.55
N ALA A 24 11.10 -7.08 4.25
CA ALA A 24 10.56 -5.96 3.51
C ALA A 24 9.06 -6.13 3.23
N ILE A 25 8.31 -5.02 3.33
CA ILE A 25 6.91 -4.96 2.90
C ILE A 25 6.86 -4.30 1.53
N ILE A 26 6.33 -5.02 0.55
CA ILE A 26 6.09 -4.53 -0.80
C ILE A 26 4.61 -4.14 -0.90
N VAL A 27 4.37 -2.88 -1.24
CA VAL A 27 3.03 -2.34 -1.49
C VAL A 27 2.93 -2.00 -2.97
N ARG A 28 2.03 -2.68 -3.67
CA ARG A 28 1.69 -2.42 -5.06
C ARG A 28 0.35 -1.71 -5.12
N VAL A 29 0.30 -0.58 -5.80
CA VAL A 29 -0.93 0.20 -6.04
C VAL A 29 -1.25 0.14 -7.53
N ARG A 30 -2.43 -0.41 -7.85
CA ARG A 30 -2.92 -0.51 -9.22
C ARG A 30 -3.22 0.88 -9.77
N SER A 31 -2.64 1.18 -10.92
CA SER A 31 -2.92 2.43 -11.64
C SER A 31 -4.17 2.27 -12.50
N GLU A 32 -5.02 3.30 -12.54
CA GLU A 32 -6.11 3.34 -13.52
C GLU A 32 -5.54 3.57 -14.93
N SER A 33 -6.17 2.95 -15.94
CA SER A 33 -5.76 3.16 -17.33
C SER A 33 -6.19 4.54 -17.80
N VAL A 34 -5.33 5.23 -18.55
CA VAL A 34 -5.62 6.53 -19.15
C VAL A 34 -5.71 6.35 -20.65
N HIS A 35 -6.81 6.78 -21.27
CA HIS A 35 -7.05 6.59 -22.72
C HIS A 35 -6.85 5.14 -23.19
N GLU A 36 -7.35 4.16 -22.43
CA GLU A 36 -7.21 2.71 -22.69
C GLU A 36 -5.77 2.18 -22.63
N MET A 37 -4.78 3.03 -22.32
CA MET A 37 -3.40 2.60 -22.11
C MET A 37 -3.19 2.18 -20.66
N PRO A 38 -2.77 0.92 -20.40
CA PRO A 38 -2.46 0.47 -19.06
C PRO A 38 -1.22 1.22 -18.54
N LEU A 39 -1.38 1.85 -17.37
CA LEU A 39 -0.27 2.47 -16.67
C LEU A 39 0.43 1.45 -15.75
N PRO A 40 1.75 1.57 -15.54
CA PRO A 40 2.44 0.72 -14.60
C PRO A 40 1.92 0.95 -13.18
N ASP A 41 1.84 -0.13 -12.41
CA ASP A 41 1.54 -0.05 -10.98
C ASP A 41 2.66 0.71 -10.25
N ALA A 42 2.27 1.50 -9.25
CA ALA A 42 3.24 2.08 -8.32
C ALA A 42 3.65 1.02 -7.30
N VAL A 43 4.95 0.82 -7.12
CA VAL A 43 5.50 -0.17 -6.18
C VAL A 43 6.38 0.53 -5.16
N PHE A 44 6.08 0.34 -3.88
CA PHE A 44 6.83 0.87 -2.75
C PHE A 44 7.38 -0.28 -1.91
N ALA A 45 8.59 -0.10 -1.39
CA ALA A 45 9.20 -1.03 -0.46
C ALA A 45 9.44 -0.32 0.87
N PHE A 46 8.97 -0.91 1.96
CA PHE A 46 9.16 -0.42 3.31
C PHE A 46 9.92 -1.44 4.14
N ARG A 47 10.81 -0.97 4.99
CA ARG A 47 11.56 -1.75 5.97
C ARG A 47 11.30 -1.26 7.39
N CYS A 48 11.63 -2.11 8.35
CA CYS A 48 11.58 -1.74 9.76
C CYS A 48 12.39 -0.45 9.99
N GLY A 49 11.74 0.56 10.57
CA GLY A 49 12.29 1.91 10.75
C GLY A 49 11.69 2.95 9.80
N ASP A 50 11.08 2.56 8.68
CA ASP A 50 10.38 3.51 7.83
C ASP A 50 9.11 4.03 8.51
N PRO A 51 8.79 5.35 8.40
CA PRO A 51 7.65 5.95 9.07
C PRO A 51 6.29 5.28 8.81
N GLN A 52 6.16 4.55 7.70
CA GLN A 52 4.91 3.88 7.30
C GLN A 52 4.95 2.35 7.39
N TYR A 53 6.06 1.76 7.83
CA TYR A 53 6.21 0.30 7.86
C TYR A 53 5.13 -0.38 8.72
N GLU A 54 4.93 0.10 9.96
CA GLU A 54 3.95 -0.47 10.90
C GLU A 54 2.51 -0.33 10.41
N TYR A 55 2.21 0.75 9.69
CA TYR A 55 0.90 0.95 9.07
C TYR A 55 0.61 -0.14 8.03
N TRP A 56 1.56 -0.39 7.12
CA TRP A 56 1.39 -1.40 6.08
C TRP A 56 1.42 -2.82 6.64
N MET A 57 2.21 -3.08 7.69
CA MET A 57 2.25 -4.36 8.39
C MET A 57 0.90 -4.68 9.04
N SER A 58 0.29 -3.70 9.72
CA SER A 58 -1.03 -3.84 10.33
C SER A 58 -2.11 -4.13 9.28
N ARG A 59 -2.03 -3.45 8.13
CA ARG A 59 -2.98 -3.62 7.03
C ARG A 59 -2.88 -5.00 6.38
N LEU A 60 -1.67 -5.54 6.24
CA LEU A 60 -1.43 -6.91 5.77
C LEU A 60 -2.07 -7.96 6.70
N ALA A 61 -1.98 -7.77 8.01
CA ALA A 61 -2.53 -8.72 8.99
C ALA A 61 -4.06 -8.76 9.03
N ILE A 62 -4.74 -7.71 8.55
CA ILE A 62 -6.21 -7.60 8.51
C ILE A 62 -6.77 -8.17 7.21
N ALA A 63 -5.96 -8.28 6.16
CA ALA A 63 -6.39 -8.87 4.89
C ALA A 63 -6.73 -10.36 5.10
N PRO A 64 -7.90 -10.85 4.64
CA PRO A 64 -8.21 -12.26 4.68
C PRO A 64 -7.15 -13.06 3.88
N PRO A 65 -6.80 -14.29 4.31
CA PRO A 65 -5.87 -15.11 3.55
C PRO A 65 -6.42 -15.33 2.13
N ALA A 66 -5.55 -15.14 1.14
CA ALA A 66 -5.84 -15.34 -0.29
C ALA A 66 -6.16 -16.81 -0.61
#